data_AF-A0A6M2A6N2-F1
#
_entry.id   AF-A0A6M2A6N2-F1
#
_cell.length_a   1.000
_cell.length_b   1.000
_cell.length_c   1.000
_cell.angle_alpha   90.00
_cell.angle_beta   90.00
_cell.angle_gamma   90.00
#
_symmetry.space_group_name_H-M   'P 1'
#
loop_
_entity.id
_entity.type
_entity.pdbx_description
1 polymer ?
#
loop_
_entity_poly.entity_id
_entity_poly.type
_entity_poly.pdbx_seq_one_letter_code
_entity_poly.pdbx_strand_id
1 'polypeptide(L)'
;MGKVNWKEILGWGDEQLAELRLAGFSFLRQGHYEKALLFFEGLVVLDPKSAYDIQTLGALYLQMGKGLKALSALNQALTLDPKHEPTLLNKSKALLQLHRKQEALALANVLKMSKDPTIMDDAIALMLAYS
;
A
#
# COMPACT_ATOMS: atom_id res chain seq x y z
N MET A 1 24.86 -7.02 7.23
CA MET A 1 24.02 -8.10 7.80
C MET A 1 22.91 -8.41 6.81
N GLY A 2 22.79 -9.65 6.34
CA GLY A 2 21.65 -10.07 5.52
C GLY A 2 20.36 -9.97 6.33
N LYS A 3 19.24 -9.59 5.71
CA LYS A 3 17.94 -9.60 6.38
C LYS A 3 17.61 -11.05 6.77
N VAL A 4 17.16 -11.25 8.00
CA VAL A 4 16.74 -12.55 8.52
C VAL A 4 15.55 -13.06 7.68
N ASN A 5 15.65 -14.29 7.17
CA ASN A 5 14.56 -14.94 6.45
C ASN A 5 13.64 -15.69 7.44
N TRP A 6 12.73 -14.95 8.07
CA TRP A 6 11.84 -15.52 9.10
C TRP A 6 10.92 -16.61 8.55
N LYS A 7 10.46 -16.49 7.30
CA LYS A 7 9.66 -17.51 6.63
C LYS A 7 10.38 -18.86 6.61
N GLU A 8 11.66 -18.86 6.26
CA GLU A 8 12.48 -20.07 6.23
C GLU A 8 12.78 -20.62 7.64
N ILE A 9 13.13 -19.75 8.60
CA ILE A 9 13.40 -20.14 9.98
C ILE A 9 12.19 -20.83 10.63
N LEU A 10 10.98 -20.34 10.34
CA LEU A 10 9.75 -20.90 10.88
C LEU A 10 9.26 -22.14 10.11
N GLY A 11 9.90 -22.50 8.98
CA GLY A 11 9.44 -23.56 8.09
C GLY A 11 8.10 -23.25 7.42
N TRP A 12 7.78 -21.96 7.25
CA TRP A 12 6.51 -21.51 6.69
C TRP A 12 6.55 -21.45 5.17
N GLY A 13 5.48 -21.93 4.55
CA GLY A 13 5.24 -21.85 3.12
C GLY A 13 4.28 -20.71 2.75
N ASP A 14 3.87 -20.69 1.49
CA ASP A 14 2.94 -19.68 0.97
C ASP A 14 1.54 -19.82 1.56
N GLU A 15 1.15 -21.03 1.98
CA GLU A 15 -0.13 -21.32 2.61
C GLU A 15 -0.28 -20.58 3.95
N GLN A 16 0.72 -20.65 4.82
CA GLN A 16 0.69 -19.95 6.12
C GLN A 16 0.64 -18.42 5.92
N LEU A 17 1.32 -17.89 4.90
CA LEU A 17 1.22 -16.47 4.56
C LEU A 17 -0.16 -16.12 3.99
N ALA A 18 -0.79 -17.01 3.22
CA ALA A 18 -2.15 -16.82 2.72
C ALA A 18 -3.16 -16.76 3.86
N GLU A 19 -3.03 -17.64 4.87
CA GLU A 19 -3.88 -17.61 6.06
C GLU A 19 -3.74 -16.30 6.84
N LEU A 20 -2.51 -15.81 7.02
CA LEU A 20 -2.28 -14.50 7.65
C LEU A 20 -2.90 -13.36 6.84
N ARG A 21 -2.83 -13.39 5.51
CA ARG A 21 -3.52 -12.40 4.65
C ARG A 21 -5.02 -12.46 4.84
N LEU A 22 -5.61 -13.66 4.83
CA LEU A 22 -7.05 -13.85 5.01
C LEU A 22 -7.52 -13.30 6.37
N ALA A 23 -6.76 -13.57 7.44
CA ALA A 23 -7.01 -13.02 8.76
C ALA A 23 -6.90 -11.48 8.78
N GLY A 24 -5.84 -10.92 8.19
CA GLY A 24 -5.65 -9.48 8.05
C GLY A 24 -6.81 -8.81 7.30
N PHE A 25 -7.23 -9.37 6.17
CA PHE A 25 -8.38 -8.88 5.42
C PHE A 25 -9.70 -9.03 6.16
N SER A 26 -9.87 -10.08 6.96
CA SER A 26 -11.05 -10.25 7.81
C SER A 26 -11.19 -9.09 8.80
N PHE A 27 -10.10 -8.69 9.47
CA PHE A 27 -10.11 -7.53 10.35
C PHE A 27 -10.33 -6.22 9.59
N LEU A 28 -9.73 -6.07 8.41
CA LEU A 28 -9.92 -4.90 7.56
C LEU A 28 -11.40 -4.71 7.18
N ARG A 29 -12.08 -5.78 6.75
CA ARG A 29 -13.52 -5.74 6.42
C ARG A 29 -14.41 -5.37 7.61
N GLN A 30 -13.97 -5.66 8.82
CA GLN A 30 -14.66 -5.30 10.06
C GLN A 30 -14.33 -3.89 10.55
N GLY A 31 -13.48 -3.14 9.84
CA GLY A 31 -13.02 -1.81 10.26
C GLY A 31 -12.00 -1.84 11.40
N HIS A 32 -11.46 -3.01 11.76
CA HIS A 32 -10.44 -3.16 12.80
C HIS A 32 -9.03 -2.92 12.23
N TYR A 33 -8.74 -1.67 11.84
CA TYR A 33 -7.52 -1.30 11.14
C TYR A 33 -6.24 -1.59 11.92
N GLU A 34 -6.22 -1.37 13.24
CA GLU A 34 -5.06 -1.66 14.09
C GLU A 34 -4.74 -3.16 14.13
N LYS A 35 -5.77 -4.02 14.15
CA LYS A 35 -5.59 -5.47 14.13
C LYS A 35 -5.10 -5.91 12.76
N ALA A 36 -5.73 -5.43 11.68
CA ALA A 36 -5.30 -5.72 10.32
C ALA A 36 -3.82 -5.33 10.09
N LEU A 37 -3.42 -4.17 10.62
CA LEU A 37 -2.04 -3.68 10.53
C LEU A 37 -1.02 -4.70 11.05
N LEU A 38 -1.29 -5.35 12.18
CA LEU A 38 -0.37 -6.35 12.77
C LEU A 38 -0.12 -7.52 11.81
N PHE A 39 -1.14 -7.99 11.10
CA PHE A 39 -0.99 -9.07 10.11
C PHE A 39 -0.12 -8.63 8.94
N PHE A 40 -0.36 -7.43 8.38
CA PHE A 40 0.40 -6.95 7.24
C PHE A 40 1.84 -6.54 7.61
N GLU A 41 2.09 -6.00 8.81
CA GLU A 41 3.45 -5.78 9.31
C GLU A 41 4.20 -7.12 9.44
N GLY A 42 3.54 -8.16 9.96
CA GLY A 42 4.10 -9.52 10.02
C GLY A 42 4.38 -10.11 8.64
N LEU A 43 3.45 -9.99 7.69
CA LEU A 43 3.60 -10.47 6.32
C LEU A 43 4.80 -9.83 5.62
N VAL A 44 5.01 -8.52 5.77
CA VAL A 44 6.15 -7.82 5.16
C VAL A 44 7.49 -8.21 5.81
N VAL A 45 7.48 -8.61 7.08
CA VAL A 45 8.66 -9.17 7.75
C VAL A 45 8.98 -10.58 7.25
N LEU A 46 7.95 -11.40 7.04
CA LEU A 46 8.07 -12.78 6.56
C LEU A 46 8.44 -12.86 5.09
N ASP A 47 7.85 -12.00 4.27
CA ASP A 47 8.13 -11.88 2.84
C ASP A 47 8.32 -10.40 2.43
N PRO A 48 9.57 -9.88 2.54
CA PRO A 48 9.87 -8.50 2.18
C PRO A 48 9.87 -8.22 0.67
N LYS A 49 9.57 -9.22 -0.16
CA LYS A 49 9.47 -9.10 -1.63
C LYS A 49 8.03 -9.21 -2.14
N SER A 50 7.06 -9.41 -1.26
CA SER A 50 5.65 -9.40 -1.63
C SER A 50 5.16 -7.97 -1.90
N ALA A 51 5.18 -7.56 -3.17
CA ALA A 51 4.66 -6.26 -3.59
C ALA A 51 3.20 -6.06 -3.13
N TYR A 52 2.42 -7.14 -3.14
CA TYR A 52 1.03 -7.19 -2.69
C TYR A 52 0.88 -6.85 -1.20
N ASP A 53 1.63 -7.51 -0.31
CA ASP A 53 1.50 -7.25 1.14
C ASP A 53 2.02 -5.86 1.51
N ILE A 54 3.10 -5.42 0.85
CA ILE A 54 3.69 -4.10 1.08
C ILE A 54 2.73 -2.99 0.63
N GLN A 55 2.05 -3.13 -0.52
CA GLN A 55 1.06 -2.14 -0.94
C GLN A 55 -0.15 -2.10 -0.01
N THR A 56 -0.62 -3.25 0.49
CA THR A 56 -1.73 -3.29 1.44
C THR A 56 -1.36 -2.66 2.78
N LEU A 57 -0.13 -2.89 3.26
CA LEU A 57 0.42 -2.20 4.42
C LEU A 57 0.45 -0.67 4.22
N GLY A 58 0.90 -0.22 3.04
CA GLY A 58 0.88 1.20 2.68
C GLY A 58 -0.52 1.81 2.66
N ALA A 59 -1.49 1.09 2.10
CA ALA A 59 -2.90 1.50 2.09
C ALA A 59 -3.49 1.57 3.52
N LEU A 60 -3.16 0.62 4.40
CA LEU A 60 -3.59 0.65 5.80
C LEU A 60 -3.02 1.86 6.54
N TYR A 61 -1.71 2.13 6.40
CA TYR A 61 -1.13 3.34 6.98
C TYR A 61 -1.79 4.61 6.48
N LEU A 62 -2.13 4.67 5.19
CA LEU A 62 -2.85 5.80 4.60
C LEU A 62 -4.23 6.01 5.24
N GLN A 63 -5.01 4.94 5.36
CA GLN A 63 -6.34 4.96 6.01
C GLN A 63 -6.26 5.42 7.47
N MET A 64 -5.18 5.07 8.17
CA MET A 64 -4.95 5.49 9.56
C MET A 64 -4.34 6.90 9.69
N GLY A 65 -4.20 7.66 8.60
CA GLY A 65 -3.59 9.01 8.61
C GLY A 65 -2.08 9.01 8.84
N LYS A 66 -1.40 7.86 8.74
CA LYS A 66 0.04 7.71 8.96
C LYS A 66 0.80 7.96 7.65
N GLY A 67 0.67 9.17 7.10
CA GLY A 67 1.15 9.54 5.76
C GLY A 67 2.63 9.20 5.48
N LEU A 68 3.54 9.44 6.43
CA LEU A 68 4.97 9.13 6.25
C LEU A 68 5.22 7.62 6.11
N LYS A 69 4.56 6.80 6.96
CA LYS A 69 4.68 5.33 6.89
C LYS A 69 4.05 4.80 5.62
N ALA A 70 2.89 5.33 5.24
CA ALA A 70 2.23 5.01 3.98
C ALA A 70 3.15 5.27 2.78
N LEU A 71 3.72 6.48 2.69
CA LEU A 71 4.63 6.85 1.60
C LEU A 71 5.85 5.93 1.53
N SER A 72 6.44 5.56 2.67
CA SER A 72 7.57 4.62 2.72
C SER A 72 7.20 3.25 2.16
N ALA A 73 6.10 2.65 2.63
CA ALA A 73 5.66 1.32 2.18
C ALA A 73 5.25 1.35 0.69
N LEU A 74 4.49 2.36 0.27
CA LEU A 74 4.06 2.49 -1.13
C LEU A 74 5.25 2.68 -2.08
N ASN A 75 6.27 3.45 -1.68
CA ASN A 75 7.51 3.55 -2.44
C ASN A 75 8.21 2.20 -2.57
N GLN A 76 8.30 1.43 -1.48
CA GLN A 76 8.88 0.08 -1.51
C GLN A 76 8.08 -0.83 -2.46
N ALA A 77 6.75 -0.84 -2.39
CA ALA A 77 5.92 -1.62 -3.30
C ALA A 77 6.16 -1.24 -4.76
N LEU A 78 6.27 0.06 -5.06
CA LEU A 78 6.56 0.57 -6.41
C LEU A 78 7.98 0.26 -6.89
N THR A 79 8.93 -0.10 -6.01
CA THR A 79 10.22 -0.64 -6.47
C THR A 79 10.08 -2.05 -7.05
N LEU A 80 9.06 -2.80 -6.61
CA LEU A 80 8.80 -4.19 -7.03
C LEU A 80 7.81 -4.23 -8.19
N ASP A 81 6.79 -3.37 -8.18
CA ASP A 81 5.85 -3.17 -9.28
C ASP A 81 5.66 -1.67 -9.58
N PRO A 82 6.51 -1.09 -10.46
CA PRO A 82 6.53 0.35 -10.72
C PRO A 82 5.27 0.91 -11.39
N LYS A 83 4.45 0.07 -12.01
CA LYS A 83 3.28 0.48 -12.78
C LYS A 83 1.95 0.14 -12.10
N HIS A 84 1.99 -0.32 -10.85
CA HIS A 84 0.77 -0.64 -10.10
C HIS A 84 -0.04 0.62 -9.82
N GLU A 85 -1.07 0.87 -10.63
CA GLU A 85 -1.86 2.10 -10.59
C GLU A 85 -2.56 2.34 -9.23
N PRO A 86 -3.16 1.34 -8.56
CA PRO A 86 -3.70 1.53 -7.21
C PRO A 86 -2.64 2.01 -6.19
N THR A 87 -1.40 1.54 -6.33
CA THR A 87 -0.29 1.94 -5.45
C THR A 87 0.16 3.38 -5.74
N LEU A 88 0.22 3.77 -7.02
CA LEU A 88 0.49 5.15 -7.43
C LEU A 88 -0.60 6.11 -6.93
N LEU A 89 -1.86 5.70 -7.01
CA LEU A 89 -2.99 6.49 -6.52
C LEU A 89 -2.92 6.69 -5.00
N ASN A 90 -2.68 5.61 -4.25
CA ASN A 90 -2.47 5.68 -2.81
C ASN A 90 -1.24 6.53 -2.44
N LYS A 91 -0.18 6.50 -3.25
CA LYS A 91 1.00 7.37 -3.06
C LYS A 91 0.64 8.83 -3.26
N SER A 92 -0.16 9.16 -4.27
CA SER A 92 -0.69 10.52 -4.47
C SER A 92 -1.49 10.99 -3.25
N LYS A 93 -2.41 10.16 -2.75
CA LYS A 93 -3.19 10.44 -1.52
C LYS A 93 -2.30 10.62 -0.28
N ALA A 94 -1.26 9.80 -0.12
CA ALA A 94 -0.29 9.93 0.98
C ALA A 94 0.53 11.23 0.88
N LEU A 95 0.91 11.66 -0.31
CA LEU A 95 1.61 12.93 -0.53
C LEU A 95 0.72 14.12 -0.15
N LEU A 96 -0.58 14.07 -0.43
CA LEU A 96 -1.54 15.10 0.00
C LEU A 96 -1.65 15.18 1.53
N GLN A 97 -1.72 14.04 2.24
CA GLN A 97 -1.68 14.02 3.71
C GLN A 97 -0.41 14.66 4.29
N LEU A 98 0.68 14.68 3.52
CA LEU A 98 1.96 15.27 3.90
C LEU A 98 2.15 16.69 3.35
N HIS A 99 1.10 17.33 2.84
CA HIS A 99 1.12 18.66 2.23
C HIS A 99 2.06 18.79 1.02
N ARG A 100 2.42 17.68 0.37
CA ARG A 100 3.26 17.63 -0.84
C ARG A 100 2.41 17.68 -2.11
N LYS A 101 1.62 18.75 -2.23
CA LYS A 101 0.58 18.95 -3.27
C LYS A 101 1.10 18.76 -4.69
N GLN A 102 2.24 19.37 -5.04
CA GLN A 102 2.78 19.34 -6.40
C GLN A 102 3.10 17.91 -6.87
N GLU A 103 3.77 17.12 -6.02
CA GLU A 103 4.12 15.74 -6.34
C GLU A 103 2.90 14.83 -6.44
N ALA A 104 1.89 15.06 -5.57
CA ALA A 104 0.63 14.32 -5.62
C ALA A 104 -0.09 14.54 -6.96
N LEU A 105 -0.19 15.80 -7.41
CA LEU A 105 -0.85 16.16 -8.66
C LEU A 105 -0.09 15.68 -9.89
N ALA A 106 1.24 15.61 -9.83
CA ALA A 106 2.03 15.01 -10.91
C ALA A 106 1.67 13.53 -11.14
N LEU A 107 1.51 12.77 -10.05
CA LEU A 107 1.06 11.37 -10.12
C LEU A 107 -0.38 11.26 -10.62
N ALA A 108 -1.29 12.06 -10.08
CA ALA A 108 -2.70 12.07 -10.51
C ALA A 108 -2.83 12.41 -12.01
N ASN A 109 -1.99 13.32 -12.52
CA ASN A 109 -1.97 13.68 -13.93
C ASN A 109 -1.53 12.52 -14.85
N VAL A 110 -0.70 11.61 -14.38
CA VAL A 110 -0.38 10.37 -15.11
C VAL A 110 -1.57 9.41 -15.07
N LEU A 111 -2.20 9.26 -13.90
CA LEU A 111 -3.28 8.30 -13.68
C LEU A 111 -4.62 8.68 -14.35
N LYS A 112 -4.82 9.95 -14.71
CA LYS A 112 -6.02 10.37 -15.48
C LYS A 112 -6.12 9.73 -16.87
N MET A 113 -5.06 9.06 -17.33
CA MET A 113 -5.00 8.30 -18.59
C MET A 113 -5.15 6.79 -18.37
N SER A 114 -5.45 6.35 -17.14
CA SER A 114 -5.69 4.94 -16.81
C SER A 114 -6.85 4.37 -17.62
N LYS A 115 -6.75 3.07 -17.94
CA LYS A 115 -7.85 2.31 -18.55
C LYS A 115 -8.86 1.81 -17.51
N ASP A 116 -8.51 1.83 -16.23
CA ASP A 116 -9.43 1.54 -15.13
C ASP A 116 -10.23 2.81 -14.82
N PRO A 117 -11.55 2.81 -15.06
CA PRO A 117 -12.39 3.99 -14.83
C PRO A 117 -12.32 4.48 -13.38
N THR A 118 -12.21 3.56 -12.41
CA THR A 118 -12.15 3.90 -10.98
C THR A 118 -10.90 4.69 -10.67
N ILE A 119 -9.75 4.26 -11.20
CA ILE A 119 -8.47 4.95 -11.00
C ILE A 119 -8.47 6.30 -11.72
N MET A 120 -8.98 6.34 -12.95
CA MET A 120 -9.10 7.57 -13.74
C MET A 120 -9.96 8.60 -13.01
N ASP A 121 -11.15 8.21 -12.55
CA ASP A 121 -12.10 9.10 -11.88
C ASP A 121 -11.54 9.61 -10.54
N ASP A 122 -10.94 8.73 -9.73
CA ASP A 122 -10.27 9.13 -8.49
C ASP A 122 -9.13 10.13 -8.75
N ALA A 123 -8.33 9.92 -9.80
CA ALA A 123 -7.24 10.81 -10.15
C ALA A 123 -7.74 12.19 -10.60
N ILE A 124 -8.79 12.23 -11.43
CA ILE A 124 -9.43 13.49 -11.85
C ILE A 124 -10.02 14.22 -10.64
N ALA A 125 -10.69 13.50 -9.74
CA ALA A 125 -11.26 14.07 -8.52
C ALA A 125 -10.17 14.70 -7.64
N LEU A 126 -9.03 14.03 -7.46
CA LEU A 126 -7.88 14.60 -6.74
C LEU A 126 -7.35 15.86 -7.43
N MET A 127 -7.27 15.88 -8.77
CA MET A 127 -6.81 17.06 -9.50
C MET A 127 -7.76 18.25 -9.36
N LEU A 128 -9.07 18.04 -9.41
CA LEU A 128 -10.07 19.10 -9.28
C LEU A 128 -10.16 19.64 -7.84
N ALA A 129 -10.15 18.74 -6.84
CA ALA A 129 -10.23 19.13 -5.43
C ALA A 129 -9.00 19.91 -4.95
N TYR A 130 -7.86 19.71 -5.62
CA TYR A 130 -6.59 20.32 -5.27
C TYR A 130 -5.98 21.08 -6.46
N SER A 131 -6.76 21.62 -7.40
CA SER A 131 -6.23 22.58 -8.39
C SER A 131 -5.91 23.94 -7.77
#